data_AF-A0AAN9FZF0-F1
#
_entry.id   AF-A0AAN9FZF0-F1
#
_cell.length_a   1.000
_cell.length_b   1.000
_cell.length_c   1.000
_cell.angle_alpha   90.00
_cell.angle_beta   90.00
_cell.angle_gamma   90.00
#
_symmetry.space_group_name_H-M   'P 1'
#
loop_
_entity.id
_entity.type
_entity.pdbx_description
1 polymer ?
#
loop_
_entity_poly.entity_id
_entity_poly.type
_entity_poly.pdbx_seq_one_letter_code
_entity_poly.pdbx_strand_id
1 'polypeptide(L)'
;MNVLLEKEELLLKQRSKVHWLKERDKNTKFFHQRASQRHQKNTIKHLKNSQNVLCVEEEEMGAIAVEYFSSLFETGNPPLEHVVLEAVNSKSAQS
;
A
#
# COMPACT_ATOMS: atom_id res chain seq x y z
N MET A 1 23.06 26.78 -12.37
CA MET A 1 21.61 26.81 -12.07
C MET A 1 21.10 25.58 -11.30
N ASN A 2 21.89 24.50 -11.10
CA ASN A 2 21.43 23.31 -10.32
C ASN A 2 21.82 23.33 -8.84
N VAL A 3 22.90 24.03 -8.49
CA VAL A 3 23.43 24.09 -7.11
C VAL A 3 22.45 24.72 -6.12
N LEU A 4 21.58 25.65 -6.58
CA LEU A 4 20.59 26.28 -5.72
C LEU A 4 19.44 25.32 -5.39
N LEU A 5 18.95 24.60 -6.41
CA LEU A 5 17.94 23.56 -6.29
C LEU A 5 18.42 22.40 -5.42
N GLU A 6 19.65 21.93 -5.62
CA GLU A 6 20.24 20.88 -4.80
C GLU A 6 20.33 21.29 -3.33
N LYS A 7 20.72 22.55 -3.04
CA LYS A 7 20.75 23.08 -1.68
C LYS A 7 19.36 23.20 -1.07
N GLU A 8 18.38 23.63 -1.84
CA GLU A 8 17.00 23.74 -1.39
C GLU A 8 16.39 22.37 -1.07
N GLU A 9 16.61 21.37 -1.93
CA GLU A 9 16.22 19.98 -1.66
C GLU A 9 16.90 19.42 -0.41
N LEU A 10 18.18 19.71 -0.21
CA LEU A 10 18.94 19.24 0.95
C LEU A 10 18.41 19.89 2.24
N LEU A 11 18.09 21.18 2.19
CA LEU A 11 17.43 21.90 3.27
C LEU A 11 16.03 21.35 3.57
N LEU A 12 15.24 21.05 2.54
CA LEU A 12 13.91 20.46 2.68
C LEU A 12 13.97 19.05 3.27
N LYS A 13 14.91 18.22 2.85
CA LYS A 13 15.18 16.89 3.44
C LYS A 13 15.59 17.01 4.91
N GLN A 14 16.48 17.94 5.23
CA GLN A 14 16.96 18.13 6.60
C GLN A 14 15.85 18.66 7.52
N ARG A 15 15.05 19.63 7.05
CA ARG A 15 13.85 20.12 7.76
C ARG A 15 12.83 19.01 7.98
N SER A 16 12.58 18.18 6.98
CA SER A 16 11.66 17.04 7.09
C SER A 16 12.14 16.03 8.12
N LYS A 17 13.45 15.73 8.15
CA LYS A 17 14.06 14.82 9.13
C LYS A 17 14.01 15.39 10.55
N VAL A 18 14.27 16.69 10.73
CA VAL A 18 14.17 17.37 12.03
C VAL A 18 12.72 17.43 12.51
N HIS A 19 11.77 17.74 11.63
CA HIS A 19 10.34 17.69 11.93
C HIS A 19 9.91 16.28 12.34
N TRP A 20 10.35 15.26 11.60
CA TRP A 20 10.09 13.86 11.92
C TRP A 20 10.67 13.44 13.27
N LEU A 21 11.89 13.88 13.61
CA LEU A 21 12.53 13.58 14.89
C LEU A 21 11.85 14.29 16.07
N LYS A 22 11.41 15.54 15.87
CA LYS A 22 10.68 16.33 16.88
C LYS A 22 9.31 15.73 17.19
N GLU A 23 8.62 15.25 16.17
CA GLU A 23 7.32 14.59 16.30
C GLU A 23 7.46 13.16 16.87
N ARG A 24 8.63 12.52 16.78
CA ARG A 24 8.86 11.12 17.24
C ARG A 24 8.74 10.96 18.77
N ASP A 25 8.93 12.03 19.54
CA ASP A 25 8.94 11.98 21.02
C ASP A 25 7.57 12.33 21.65
N LYS A 26 6.58 12.68 20.82
CA LYS A 26 5.20 12.94 21.24
C LYS A 26 4.32 12.16 20.31
N ASN A 27 3.53 11.20 20.82
CA ASN A 27 2.49 10.45 20.08
C ASN A 27 1.66 11.35 19.13
N THR A 28 2.21 11.68 17.97
CA THR A 28 1.75 12.84 17.23
C THR A 28 0.65 12.37 16.32
N LYS A 29 -0.49 13.02 16.46
CA LYS A 29 -1.67 12.94 15.59
C LYS A 29 -1.30 12.76 14.12
N PHE A 30 -0.18 13.37 13.67
CA PHE A 30 0.39 13.18 12.34
C PHE A 30 0.74 11.73 11.98
N PHE A 31 1.47 10.97 12.83
CA PHE A 31 1.79 9.57 12.54
C PHE A 31 0.55 8.69 12.53
N HIS A 32 -0.36 8.91 13.48
CA HIS A 32 -1.64 8.20 13.51
C HIS A 32 -2.46 8.55 12.26
N GLN A 33 -2.55 9.81 11.85
CA GLN A 33 -3.22 10.21 10.61
C GLN A 33 -2.57 9.59 9.37
N ARG A 34 -1.24 9.55 9.30
CA ARG A 34 -0.51 8.95 8.18
C ARG A 34 -0.73 7.43 8.13
N ALA A 35 -0.71 6.76 9.29
CA ALA A 35 -1.02 5.34 9.41
C ALA A 35 -2.48 5.05 9.06
N SER A 36 -3.43 5.85 9.53
CA SER A 36 -4.85 5.74 9.20
C SER A 36 -5.13 5.99 7.72
N GLN A 37 -4.51 7.00 7.10
CA GLN A 37 -4.60 7.21 5.65
C GLN A 37 -4.03 6.01 4.88
N ARG A 38 -2.88 5.47 5.32
CA ARG A 38 -2.30 4.27 4.71
C ARG A 38 -3.23 3.06 4.87
N HIS A 39 -3.83 2.89 6.04
CA HIS A 39 -4.81 1.84 6.30
C HIS A 39 -6.00 2.00 5.36
N GLN A 40 -6.67 3.15 5.36
CA GLN A 40 -7.82 3.44 4.50
C GLN A 40 -7.52 3.25 3.00
N LYS A 41 -6.34 3.65 2.53
CA LYS A 41 -5.93 3.49 1.13
C LYS A 41 -5.68 2.01 0.77
N ASN A 42 -5.22 1.21 1.71
CA ASN A 42 -4.88 -0.20 1.49
C ASN A 42 -5.97 -1.17 1.93
N THR A 43 -7.05 -0.70 2.55
CA THR A 43 -8.22 -1.52 2.86
C THR A 43 -8.84 -2.00 1.55
N ILE A 44 -8.85 -3.32 1.36
CA ILE A 44 -9.57 -3.97 0.28
C ILE A 44 -11.06 -3.83 0.61
N LYS A 45 -11.82 -3.14 -0.24
CA LYS A 45 -13.24 -2.85 0.00
C LYS A 45 -14.19 -3.87 -0.63
N HIS A 46 -13.71 -4.60 -1.62
CA HIS A 46 -14.45 -5.62 -2.34
C HIS A 46 -13.48 -6.54 -3.07
N LEU A 47 -13.89 -7.78 -3.25
CA LEU A 47 -13.19 -8.75 -4.10
C LEU A 47 -14.15 -9.26 -5.16
N LYS A 48 -13.61 -9.76 -6.28
CA LYS A 48 -14.39 -10.47 -7.28
C LYS A 48 -14.19 -11.96 -7.10
N ASN A 49 -15.28 -12.71 -7.12
CA ASN A 49 -15.21 -14.17 -7.12
C ASN A 49 -14.85 -14.72 -8.50
N SER A 50 -14.70 -16.05 -8.60
CA SER A 50 -14.40 -16.77 -9.85
C SER A 50 -15.45 -16.57 -10.96
N GLN A 51 -16.66 -16.13 -10.60
CA GLN A 51 -17.73 -15.80 -11.53
C GLN A 51 -17.82 -14.30 -11.87
N ASN A 52 -16.78 -13.51 -11.54
CA ASN A 52 -16.72 -12.06 -11.72
C ASN A 52 -17.79 -11.26 -10.95
N VAL A 53 -18.44 -11.86 -9.96
CA VAL A 53 -19.39 -11.19 -9.08
C VAL A 53 -18.62 -10.44 -7.99
N LEU A 54 -19.03 -9.21 -7.73
CA LEU A 54 -18.37 -8.31 -6.77
C LEU A 54 -18.95 -8.54 -5.37
N CYS A 55 -18.10 -9.01 -4.46
CA CYS A 55 -18.43 -9.28 -3.06
C CYS A 55 -17.86 -8.17 -2.18
N VAL A 56 -18.69 -7.64 -1.29
CA VAL A 56 -18.37 -6.54 -0.36
C VAL A 56 -18.38 -7.03 1.08
N GLU A 57 -19.12 -8.10 1.36
CA GLU A 57 -19.21 -8.70 2.69
C GLU A 57 -17.89 -9.35 3.09
N GLU A 58 -17.47 -9.11 4.33
CA GLU A 58 -16.16 -9.54 4.83
C GLU A 58 -16.03 -11.08 4.88
N GLU A 59 -17.14 -11.77 5.19
CA GLU A 59 -17.21 -13.23 5.20
C GLU A 59 -17.02 -13.82 3.80
N GLU A 60 -17.69 -13.24 2.80
CA GLU A 60 -17.56 -13.66 1.39
C GLU A 60 -16.16 -13.37 0.85
N MET A 61 -15.61 -12.18 1.15
CA MET A 61 -14.25 -11.81 0.79
C MET A 61 -13.21 -12.76 1.40
N GLY A 62 -13.42 -13.17 2.66
CA GLY A 62 -12.60 -14.17 3.34
C GLY A 62 -12.65 -15.53 2.63
N ALA A 63 -13.85 -16.00 2.26
CA ALA A 63 -14.02 -17.25 1.52
C ALA A 63 -13.29 -17.21 0.16
N ILE A 64 -13.41 -16.11 -0.60
CA ILE A 64 -12.71 -15.92 -1.88
C ILE A 64 -11.18 -15.99 -1.70
N ALA A 65 -10.66 -15.37 -0.64
CA ALA A 65 -9.22 -15.39 -0.36
C ALA A 65 -8.74 -16.82 -0.03
N VAL A 66 -9.50 -17.56 0.77
CA VAL A 66 -9.18 -18.96 1.12
C VAL A 66 -9.19 -19.84 -0.13
N GLU A 67 -10.21 -19.73 -0.98
CA GLU A 67 -10.31 -20.49 -2.24
C GLU A 67 -9.14 -20.19 -3.19
N TYR A 68 -8.83 -18.90 -3.37
CA TYR A 68 -7.72 -18.46 -4.21
C TYR A 68 -6.37 -18.99 -3.72
N PHE A 69 -6.05 -18.83 -2.43
CA PHE A 69 -4.76 -19.27 -1.91
C PHE A 69 -4.66 -20.80 -1.81
N SER A 70 -5.74 -21.51 -1.48
CA SER A 70 -5.75 -22.98 -1.47
C SER A 70 -5.43 -23.52 -2.86
N SER A 71 -6.12 -23.04 -3.89
CA SER A 71 -5.86 -23.45 -5.27
C SER A 71 -4.45 -23.06 -5.75
N LEU A 72 -3.94 -21.90 -5.35
CA LEU A 72 -2.59 -21.44 -5.66
C LEU A 72 -1.51 -22.35 -5.05
N PHE A 73 -1.70 -22.84 -3.83
CA PHE A 73 -0.73 -23.72 -3.17
C PHE A 73 -0.85 -25.19 -3.57
N GLU A 74 -2.02 -25.62 -4.08
CA GLU A 74 -2.23 -26.96 -4.65
C GLU A 74 -1.69 -27.10 -6.08
N THR A 75 -1.71 -26.01 -6.86
CA THR A 75 -1.04 -25.99 -8.17
C THR A 75 0.47 -25.91 -7.93
N GLY A 76 1.18 -27.05 -8.03
CA GLY A 76 2.63 -27.18 -7.78
C GLY A 76 3.57 -26.31 -8.64
N ASN A 77 3.04 -25.34 -9.39
CA ASN A 77 3.77 -24.26 -10.04
C ASN A 77 2.89 -22.98 -10.05
N PRO A 78 2.86 -22.20 -8.95
CA PRO A 78 2.03 -21.01 -8.88
C PRO A 78 2.57 -19.91 -9.82
N PRO A 79 1.73 -19.22 -10.61
CA PRO A 79 2.13 -18.13 -11.49
C PRO A 79 2.41 -16.85 -10.67
N LEU A 80 3.36 -16.92 -9.73
CA LEU A 80 3.73 -15.81 -8.86
C LEU A 80 4.42 -14.68 -9.64
N GLU A 81 5.06 -14.97 -10.77
CA GLU A 81 5.77 -13.95 -11.57
C GLU A 81 4.84 -12.94 -12.25
N HIS A 82 3.60 -13.31 -12.60
CA HIS A 82 2.71 -12.42 -13.36
C HIS A 82 1.80 -11.55 -12.46
N VAL A 83 1.51 -11.99 -11.24
CA VAL A 83 0.56 -11.30 -10.33
C VAL A 83 1.21 -10.13 -9.58
N VAL A 84 2.52 -10.22 -9.30
CA VAL A 84 3.23 -9.21 -8.48
C VAL A 84 3.47 -7.90 -9.24
N LEU A 85 3.64 -7.94 -10.57
CA LEU A 85 3.94 -6.77 -11.40
C LEU A 85 2.74 -5.82 -11.60
N GLU A 86 1.52 -6.34 -11.75
CA GLU A 86 0.33 -5.51 -11.96
C GLU A 86 -0.07 -4.73 -10.70
N ALA A 87 0.11 -5.33 -9.52
CA ALA A 87 -0.21 -4.69 -8.24
C ALA A 87 0.74 -3.52 -7.89
N VAL A 88 1.99 -3.56 -8.40
CA VAL A 88 3.00 -2.51 -8.17
C VAL A 88 2.84 -1.37 -9.18
N ASN A 89 2.51 -1.67 -10.44
CA ASN A 89 2.39 -0.67 -11.51
C ASN A 89 1.13 0.20 -11.42
N SER A 90 0.07 -0.25 -10.73
CA SER A 90 -1.13 0.57 -10.48
C SER A 90 -0.93 1.68 -9.43
N LYS A 91 0.19 1.66 -8.68
CA LYS A 91 0.46 2.62 -7.60
C LYS A 91 1.49 3.71 -7.94
N SER A 92 2.21 3.61 -9.05
CA SER A 92 3.22 4.59 -9.47
C SER A 92 2.69 5.74 -10.33
N ALA A 93 1.42 5.71 -10.77
CA ALA A 93 0.82 6.72 -11.67
C ALA A 93 0.22 7.96 -10.96
N GLN A 94 0.37 8.09 -9.63
CA GLN A 94 -0.07 9.28 -8.88
C GLN A 94 0.99 9.64 -7.86
N SER A 95 2.07 10.27 -8.30
CA SER A 95 2.97 11.04 -7.45
C SER A 95 3.47 12.27 -8.15
#